data_AF-A0A951FAA5-F1
#
_entry.id   AF-A0A951FAA5-F1
#
_cell.length_a   1.000
_cell.length_b   1.000
_cell.length_c   1.000
_cell.angle_alpha   90.00
_cell.angle_beta   90.00
_cell.angle_gamma   90.00
#
_symmetry.space_group_name_H-M   'P 1'
#
loop_
_entity.id
_entity.type
_entity.pdbx_description
1 polymer ?
#
loop_
_entity_poly.entity_id
_entity_poly.type
_entity_poly.pdbx_seq_one_letter_code
_entity_poly.pdbx_strand_id
1 'polypeptide(L)'
;AARGKYKWIAISGMAISVVGSALLLRLGLNSTNTDVVIAMIVLGMGMGAGMSLYTLIVQNALPTKIGQATSSLTFFRSIGSTIALAAMGSVMNTAYLPAFEAALPPAVQQNVPAQALATFHNPQILLSPDAQAQVSQQFAAAGPQGQALYASLLEAVKTGLVQGIHSVFILTLGITVLGLVAVFFLKEIELRGGKRRQAESGEAETTHSNVEHLAIG
;
A
#
# COMPACT_ATOMS: atom_id res chain seq x y z
N ALA A 1 5.60 21.83 27.66
CA ALA A 1 5.45 20.37 27.66
C ALA A 1 4.81 19.91 26.35
N ALA A 2 5.55 19.18 25.49
CA ALA A 2 5.05 18.61 24.23
C ALA A 2 5.58 17.17 24.02
N ARG A 3 5.81 16.46 25.13
CA ARG A 3 6.51 15.16 25.24
C ARG A 3 5.62 13.95 24.90
N GLY A 4 4.77 14.03 23.87
CA GLY A 4 3.76 12.98 23.63
C GLY A 4 3.14 12.95 22.23
N LYS A 5 3.11 14.09 21.53
CA LYS A 5 2.15 14.29 20.42
C LYS A 5 2.47 13.47 19.17
N TYR A 6 3.75 13.29 18.85
CA TYR A 6 4.13 12.70 17.56
C TYR A 6 3.97 11.17 17.55
N LYS A 7 4.13 10.49 18.70
CA LYS A 7 3.89 9.04 18.82
C LYS A 7 2.41 8.73 18.59
N TRP A 8 1.50 9.53 19.15
CA TRP A 8 0.06 9.40 18.89
C TRP A 8 -0.30 9.62 17.42
N ILE A 9 0.32 10.61 16.76
CA ILE A 9 0.12 10.84 15.31
C ILE A 9 0.64 9.65 14.49
N ALA A 10 1.77 9.04 14.87
CA ALA A 10 2.30 7.85 14.20
C ALA A 10 1.37 6.65 14.35
N ILE A 11 0.91 6.38 15.58
CA ILE A 11 -0.02 5.29 15.86
C ILE A 11 -1.35 5.53 15.13
N SER A 12 -1.90 6.74 15.15
CA SER A 12 -3.16 7.04 14.46
C SER A 12 -3.03 6.88 12.95
N GLY A 13 -1.94 7.39 12.35
CA GLY A 13 -1.68 7.22 10.92
C GLY A 13 -1.58 5.74 10.53
N MET A 14 -0.87 4.95 11.33
CA MET A 14 -0.72 3.52 11.07
C MET A 14 -2.01 2.73 11.32
N ALA A 15 -2.81 3.11 12.31
CA ALA A 15 -4.14 2.55 12.53
C ALA A 15 -5.08 2.86 11.36
N ILE A 16 -5.04 4.08 10.81
CA ILE A 16 -5.79 4.44 9.59
C ILE A 16 -5.33 3.58 8.41
N SER A 17 -4.02 3.34 8.24
CA SER A 17 -3.52 2.42 7.21
C SER A 17 -4.05 0.99 7.39
N VAL A 18 -4.08 0.46 8.62
CA VAL A 18 -4.68 -0.86 8.90
C VAL A 18 -6.16 -0.87 8.51
N VAL A 19 -6.93 0.16 8.87
CA VAL A 19 -8.35 0.28 8.47
C VAL A 19 -8.48 0.32 6.95
N GLY A 20 -7.68 1.11 6.26
CA GLY A 20 -7.68 1.18 4.79
C GLY A 20 -7.37 -0.17 4.14
N SER A 21 -6.36 -0.89 4.63
CA SER A 21 -6.03 -2.25 4.15
C SER A 21 -7.15 -3.25 4.44
N ALA A 22 -7.82 -3.14 5.60
CA ALA A 22 -8.97 -3.98 5.94
C ALA A 22 -10.21 -3.67 5.07
N LEU A 23 -10.38 -2.44 4.60
CA LEU A 23 -11.42 -2.09 3.63
C LEU A 23 -11.13 -2.73 2.26
N LEU A 24 -9.88 -2.71 1.81
CA LEU A 24 -9.49 -3.39 0.56
C LEU A 24 -9.80 -4.88 0.61
N LEU A 25 -9.63 -5.52 1.77
CA LEU A 25 -9.95 -6.95 1.96
C LEU A 25 -11.45 -7.26 1.72
N ARG A 26 -12.34 -6.29 1.91
CA ARG A 26 -13.78 -6.46 1.67
C ARG A 26 -14.19 -6.33 0.20
N LEU A 27 -13.26 -5.95 -0.68
CA LEU A 27 -13.53 -5.83 -2.11
C LEU A 27 -13.65 -7.22 -2.75
N GLY A 28 -14.66 -7.37 -3.60
CA GLY A 28 -14.92 -8.59 -4.36
C GLY A 28 -15.59 -8.30 -5.71
N LEU A 29 -16.10 -9.34 -6.37
CA LEU A 29 -16.67 -9.25 -7.72
C LEU A 29 -17.86 -8.26 -7.83
N ASN A 30 -18.58 -8.03 -6.74
CA ASN A 30 -19.79 -7.19 -6.69
C ASN A 30 -19.54 -5.80 -6.07
N SER A 31 -18.28 -5.45 -5.77
CA SER A 31 -17.96 -4.16 -5.16
C SER A 31 -18.13 -3.03 -6.17
N THR A 32 -18.64 -1.89 -5.70
CA THR A 32 -18.82 -0.71 -6.54
C THR A 32 -17.50 0.05 -6.69
N ASN A 33 -17.38 0.86 -7.74
CA ASN A 33 -16.22 1.76 -7.90
C ASN A 33 -16.05 2.70 -6.69
N THR A 34 -17.15 3.08 -6.05
CA THR A 34 -17.13 3.93 -4.86
C THR A 34 -16.45 3.23 -3.68
N ASP A 35 -16.68 1.93 -3.47
CA ASP A 35 -16.04 1.17 -2.40
C ASP A 35 -14.51 1.16 -2.55
N VAL A 36 -14.05 0.96 -3.80
CA VAL A 36 -12.62 0.99 -4.15
C VAL A 36 -12.02 2.36 -3.86
N VAL A 37 -12.68 3.44 -4.32
CA VAL A 37 -12.20 4.81 -4.13
C VAL A 37 -12.12 5.16 -2.64
N ILE A 38 -13.12 4.81 -1.84
CA ILE A 38 -13.12 5.05 -0.40
C ILE A 38 -11.95 4.32 0.26
N ALA A 39 -11.76 3.03 -0.05
CA ALA A 39 -10.66 2.25 0.51
C ALA A 39 -9.28 2.85 0.16
N MET A 40 -9.09 3.31 -1.09
CA MET A 40 -7.86 3.97 -1.53
C MET A 40 -7.62 5.30 -0.84
N ILE A 41 -8.67 6.12 -0.62
CA ILE A 41 -8.58 7.38 0.10
C ILE A 41 -8.15 7.14 1.55
N VAL A 42 -8.80 6.20 2.25
CA VAL A 42 -8.48 5.88 3.66
C VAL A 42 -7.05 5.36 3.79
N LEU A 43 -6.66 4.40 2.95
CA LEU A 43 -5.30 3.87 2.96
C LEU A 43 -4.26 4.96 2.66
N GLY A 44 -4.52 5.79 1.64
CA GLY A 44 -3.67 6.90 1.23
C GLY A 44 -3.48 7.94 2.33
N MET A 45 -4.53 8.28 3.08
CA MET A 45 -4.43 9.19 4.23
C MET A 45 -3.50 8.66 5.31
N GLY A 46 -3.64 7.38 5.68
CA GLY A 46 -2.78 6.76 6.69
C GLY A 46 -1.31 6.71 6.25
N MET A 47 -1.06 6.28 5.01
CA MET A 47 0.29 6.20 4.44
C MET A 47 0.94 7.57 4.26
N GLY A 48 0.19 8.58 3.80
CA GLY A 48 0.68 9.94 3.58
C GLY A 48 1.11 10.63 4.87
N ALA A 49 0.30 10.51 5.93
CA ALA A 49 0.66 11.02 7.25
C ALA A 49 1.94 10.35 7.80
N GLY A 50 2.06 9.03 7.62
CA GLY A 50 3.23 8.25 8.03
C GLY A 50 4.51 8.67 7.31
N MET A 51 4.47 8.84 5.99
CA MET A 51 5.65 9.18 5.18
C MET A 51 6.34 10.47 5.63
N SER A 52 5.56 11.53 5.84
CA SER A 52 6.08 12.82 6.33
C SER A 52 6.58 12.72 7.77
N LEU A 53 5.82 12.04 8.63
CA LEU A 53 6.15 11.94 10.05
C LEU A 53 7.43 11.14 10.31
N TYR A 54 7.57 9.95 9.71
CA TYR A 54 8.76 9.11 9.93
C TYR A 54 10.04 9.77 9.41
N THR A 55 9.94 10.43 8.26
CA THR A 55 11.06 11.19 7.70
C THR A 55 11.47 12.32 8.66
N LEU A 56 10.50 13.07 9.16
CA LEU A 56 10.75 14.14 10.14
C LEU A 56 11.38 13.61 11.43
N ILE A 57 10.91 12.49 11.97
CA ILE A 57 11.47 11.89 13.20
C ILE A 57 12.94 11.54 13.02
N VAL A 58 13.28 10.84 11.93
CA VAL A 58 14.67 10.42 11.64
C VAL A 58 15.58 11.63 11.43
N GLN A 59 15.11 12.64 10.69
CA GLN A 59 15.88 13.87 10.47
C GLN A 59 16.11 14.64 11.77
N ASN A 60 15.12 14.70 12.66
CA ASN A 60 15.25 15.34 13.98
C ASN A 60 16.20 14.61 14.93
N ALA A 61 16.27 13.27 14.84
CA ALA A 61 17.21 12.48 15.63
C ALA A 61 18.67 12.67 15.19
N LEU A 62 18.91 13.08 13.93
CA LEU A 62 20.23 13.17 13.31
C LEU A 62 20.47 14.53 12.64
N PRO A 63 20.44 15.66 13.38
CA PRO A 63 20.44 17.00 12.78
C PRO A 63 21.72 17.34 12.02
N THR A 64 22.88 16.79 12.42
CA THR A 64 24.16 16.98 11.72
C THR A 64 24.33 16.03 10.53
N LYS A 65 23.44 15.04 10.36
CA LYS A 65 23.53 13.99 9.34
C LYS A 65 22.24 13.84 8.53
N ILE A 66 21.45 14.90 8.36
CA ILE A 66 20.15 14.88 7.66
C ILE A 66 20.25 14.29 6.25
N GLY A 67 21.30 14.66 5.50
CA GLY A 67 21.54 14.13 4.15
C GLY A 67 21.76 12.61 4.14
N GLN A 68 22.65 12.11 5.02
CA GLN A 68 22.91 10.67 5.15
C GLN A 68 21.64 9.92 5.62
N ALA A 69 20.95 10.46 6.62
CA ALA A 69 19.75 9.85 7.18
C ALA A 69 18.61 9.75 6.14
N THR A 70 18.42 10.78 5.33
CA THR A 70 17.41 10.80 4.27
C THR A 70 17.76 9.81 3.16
N SER A 71 19.02 9.78 2.71
CA SER A 71 19.48 8.82 1.70
C SER A 71 19.34 7.37 2.16
N SER A 72 19.71 7.06 3.41
CA SER A 72 19.52 5.72 3.99
C SER A 72 18.04 5.34 4.05
N LEU A 73 17.17 6.28 4.46
CA LEU A 73 15.73 6.03 4.51
C LEU A 73 15.14 5.75 3.13
N THR A 74 15.53 6.49 2.10
CA THR A 74 15.12 6.24 0.72
C THR A 74 15.66 4.92 0.18
N PHE A 75 16.91 4.58 0.49
CA PHE A 75 17.52 3.31 0.10
C PHE A 75 16.74 2.11 0.68
N PHE A 76 16.46 2.11 1.99
CA PHE A 76 15.66 1.05 2.61
C PHE A 76 14.23 0.99 2.08
N ARG A 77 13.60 2.13 1.78
CA ARG A 77 12.28 2.17 1.15
C ARG A 77 12.29 1.53 -0.25
N SER A 78 13.29 1.83 -1.06
CA SER A 78 13.43 1.27 -2.41
C SER A 78 13.65 -0.26 -2.40
N ILE A 79 14.48 -0.73 -1.47
CA ILE A 79 14.65 -2.18 -1.22
C ILE A 79 13.33 -2.80 -0.79
N GLY A 80 12.67 -2.19 0.21
CA GLY A 80 11.40 -2.66 0.74
C GLY A 80 10.31 -2.72 -0.33
N SER A 81 10.19 -1.70 -1.19
CA SER A 81 9.19 -1.67 -2.27
C SER A 81 9.45 -2.74 -3.32
N THR A 82 10.72 -2.99 -3.67
CA THR A 82 11.08 -4.02 -4.64
C THR A 82 10.79 -5.42 -4.11
N ILE A 83 11.17 -5.70 -2.86
CA ILE A 83 10.89 -6.98 -2.19
C ILE A 83 9.38 -7.17 -2.03
N ALA A 84 8.66 -6.15 -1.56
CA ALA A 84 7.21 -6.21 -1.39
C ALA A 84 6.49 -6.49 -2.72
N LEU A 85 6.87 -5.79 -3.80
CA LEU A 85 6.28 -6.03 -5.12
C LEU A 85 6.50 -7.45 -5.62
N ALA A 86 7.73 -7.97 -5.49
CA ALA A 86 8.04 -9.35 -5.87
C ALA A 86 7.26 -10.38 -5.05
N ALA A 87 7.19 -10.19 -3.72
CA ALA A 87 6.43 -11.06 -2.83
C ALA A 87 4.92 -11.03 -3.13
N MET A 88 4.35 -9.84 -3.34
CA MET A 88 2.94 -9.69 -3.70
C MET A 88 2.62 -10.34 -5.05
N GLY A 89 3.48 -10.15 -6.07
CA GLY A 89 3.31 -10.80 -7.37
C GLY A 89 3.37 -12.34 -7.27
N SER A 90 4.29 -12.87 -6.46
CA SER A 90 4.39 -14.31 -6.20
C SER A 90 3.14 -14.85 -5.51
N VAL A 91 2.64 -14.18 -4.47
CA VAL A 91 1.41 -14.58 -3.76
C VAL A 91 0.20 -14.52 -4.69
N MET A 92 0.06 -13.45 -5.47
CA MET A 92 -1.02 -13.30 -6.45
C MET A 92 -1.01 -14.45 -7.46
N ASN A 93 0.14 -14.75 -8.06
CA ASN A 93 0.26 -15.80 -9.07
C ASN A 93 -0.02 -17.20 -8.50
N THR A 94 0.43 -17.45 -7.26
CA THR A 94 0.22 -18.73 -6.56
C THR A 94 -1.26 -18.93 -6.20
N ALA A 95 -1.97 -17.85 -5.87
CA ALA A 95 -3.40 -17.91 -5.55
C ALA A 95 -4.30 -17.90 -6.80
N TYR A 96 -3.84 -17.30 -7.90
CA TYR A 96 -4.60 -17.14 -9.14
C TYR A 96 -4.93 -18.49 -9.81
N LEU A 97 -3.91 -19.29 -10.12
CA LEU A 97 -4.07 -20.50 -10.93
C LEU A 97 -5.09 -21.51 -10.35
N PRO A 98 -5.01 -21.90 -9.06
CA PRO A 98 -5.97 -22.84 -8.50
C PRO A 98 -7.40 -22.27 -8.47
N ALA A 99 -7.55 -20.96 -8.27
CA ALA A 99 -8.85 -20.30 -8.27
C ALA A 99 -9.44 -20.18 -9.68
N PHE A 100 -8.60 -19.93 -10.69
CA PHE A 100 -8.99 -19.95 -12.09
C PHE A 100 -9.46 -21.34 -12.52
N GLU A 101 -8.67 -22.38 -12.26
CA GLU A 101 -9.01 -23.76 -12.62
C GLU A 101 -10.30 -24.23 -11.94
N ALA A 102 -10.50 -23.88 -10.67
CA ALA A 102 -11.72 -24.19 -9.93
C ALA A 102 -12.96 -23.45 -10.47
N ALA A 103 -12.78 -22.29 -11.10
CA ALA A 103 -13.86 -21.49 -11.69
C ALA A 103 -14.21 -21.91 -13.13
N LEU A 104 -13.46 -22.83 -13.75
CA LEU A 104 -13.72 -23.28 -15.12
C LEU A 104 -14.97 -24.18 -15.20
N PRO A 105 -15.98 -23.83 -16.01
CA PRO A 105 -17.12 -24.71 -16.24
C PRO A 105 -16.70 -26.00 -16.96
N PRO A 106 -17.38 -27.14 -16.72
CA PRO A 106 -17.08 -28.41 -17.41
C PRO A 106 -17.10 -28.30 -18.94
N ALA A 107 -18.00 -27.47 -19.49
CA ALA A 107 -18.09 -27.21 -20.92
C ALA A 107 -16.79 -26.60 -21.49
N VAL A 108 -16.11 -25.74 -20.73
CA VAL A 108 -14.84 -25.14 -21.15
C VAL A 108 -13.73 -26.19 -21.11
N GLN A 109 -13.66 -26.99 -20.05
CA GLN A 109 -12.63 -28.03 -19.90
C GLN A 109 -12.71 -29.11 -20.99
N GLN A 110 -13.92 -29.40 -21.50
CA GLN A 110 -14.15 -30.42 -22.52
C GLN A 110 -13.99 -29.91 -23.96
N ASN A 111 -14.31 -28.64 -24.22
CA ASN A 111 -14.38 -28.10 -25.59
C ASN A 111 -13.23 -27.16 -25.94
N VAL A 112 -12.40 -26.75 -24.97
CA VAL A 112 -11.26 -25.86 -25.21
C VAL A 112 -9.95 -26.66 -25.14
N PRO A 113 -9.08 -26.58 -26.16
CA PRO A 113 -7.78 -27.25 -26.13
C PRO A 113 -6.94 -26.78 -24.94
N ALA A 114 -6.20 -27.71 -24.31
CA ALA A 114 -5.34 -27.40 -23.17
C ALA A 114 -4.31 -26.29 -23.46
N GLN A 115 -3.84 -26.19 -24.70
CA GLN A 115 -2.92 -25.14 -25.16
C GLN A 115 -3.57 -23.75 -25.13
N ALA A 116 -4.85 -23.66 -25.48
CA ALA A 116 -5.60 -22.40 -25.41
C ALA A 116 -5.89 -22.02 -23.95
N LEU A 117 -6.16 -23.00 -23.08
CA LEU A 117 -6.33 -22.77 -21.64
C LEU A 117 -5.05 -22.27 -20.97
N ALA A 118 -3.88 -22.79 -21.37
CA ALA A 118 -2.59 -22.36 -20.84
C ALA A 118 -2.32 -20.86 -21.04
N THR A 119 -2.85 -20.25 -22.10
CA THR A 119 -2.77 -18.79 -22.32
C THR A 119 -3.44 -18.00 -21.20
N PHE A 120 -4.51 -18.53 -20.62
CA PHE A 120 -5.24 -17.90 -19.51
C PHE A 120 -4.64 -18.21 -18.15
N HIS A 121 -3.62 -19.06 -18.04
CA HIS A 121 -2.87 -19.24 -16.79
C HIS A 121 -2.08 -17.97 -16.42
N ASN A 122 -1.83 -17.10 -17.38
CA ASN A 122 -1.25 -15.78 -17.13
C ASN A 122 -2.38 -14.72 -17.07
N PRO A 123 -2.66 -14.13 -15.89
CA PRO A 123 -3.70 -13.11 -15.74
C PRO A 123 -3.43 -11.81 -16.52
N GLN A 124 -2.20 -11.60 -17.02
CA GLN A 124 -1.84 -10.44 -17.84
C GLN A 124 -2.60 -10.39 -19.17
N ILE A 125 -3.24 -11.49 -19.59
CA ILE A 125 -4.12 -11.50 -20.77
C ILE A 125 -5.25 -10.48 -20.65
N LEU A 126 -5.71 -10.16 -19.43
CA LEU A 126 -6.72 -9.12 -19.23
C LEU A 126 -6.16 -7.68 -19.32
N LEU A 127 -4.85 -7.52 -19.35
CA LEU A 127 -4.21 -6.21 -19.38
C LEU A 127 -3.78 -5.79 -20.79
N SER A 128 -3.77 -6.71 -21.77
CA SER A 128 -3.44 -6.41 -23.17
C SER A 128 -4.68 -6.44 -24.07
N PRO A 129 -5.14 -5.27 -24.55
CA PRO A 129 -6.29 -5.18 -25.45
C PRO A 129 -6.09 -6.01 -26.73
N ASP A 130 -4.86 -6.01 -27.27
CA ASP A 130 -4.54 -6.74 -28.50
C ASP A 130 -4.65 -8.25 -28.31
N ALA A 131 -4.22 -8.79 -27.17
CA ALA A 131 -4.31 -10.23 -26.92
C ALA A 131 -5.75 -10.66 -26.65
N GLN A 132 -6.55 -9.84 -25.94
CA GLN A 132 -7.99 -10.10 -25.81
C GLN A 132 -8.68 -10.08 -27.16
N ALA A 133 -8.39 -9.10 -28.02
CA ALA A 133 -8.96 -9.01 -29.35
C ALA A 133 -8.60 -10.25 -30.18
N GLN A 134 -7.33 -10.64 -30.19
CA GLN A 134 -6.86 -11.81 -30.93
C GLN A 134 -7.52 -13.11 -30.45
N VAL A 135 -7.57 -13.33 -29.14
CA VAL A 135 -8.20 -14.54 -28.56
C VAL A 135 -9.71 -14.52 -28.82
N SER A 136 -10.38 -13.40 -28.61
CA SER A 136 -11.82 -13.28 -28.88
C SER A 136 -12.17 -13.58 -30.34
N GLN A 137 -11.34 -13.17 -31.31
CA GLN A 137 -11.52 -13.46 -32.73
C GLN A 137 -11.37 -14.94 -33.04
N GLN A 138 -10.41 -15.63 -32.41
CA GLN A 138 -10.24 -17.08 -32.55
C GLN A 138 -11.48 -17.83 -32.05
N PHE A 139 -12.02 -17.43 -30.90
CA PHE A 139 -13.26 -18.00 -30.36
C PHE A 139 -14.49 -17.63 -31.20
N ALA A 140 -14.54 -16.41 -31.77
CA ALA A 140 -15.62 -16.00 -32.66
C ALA A 140 -15.63 -16.79 -33.98
N ALA A 141 -14.47 -17.20 -34.49
CA ALA A 141 -14.38 -18.04 -35.69
C ALA A 141 -14.99 -19.44 -35.49
N ALA A 142 -15.09 -19.92 -34.25
CA ALA A 142 -15.77 -21.16 -33.90
C ALA A 142 -17.32 -21.02 -33.79
N GLY A 143 -17.87 -19.84 -34.08
CA GLY A 143 -19.31 -19.57 -34.08
C GLY A 143 -19.88 -19.15 -32.71
N PRO A 144 -21.22 -19.15 -32.55
CA PRO A 144 -21.90 -18.65 -31.34
C PRO A 144 -21.49 -19.38 -30.06
N GLN A 145 -21.18 -20.68 -30.16
CA GLN A 145 -20.71 -21.48 -29.03
C GLN A 145 -19.32 -21.02 -28.56
N GLY A 146 -18.42 -20.66 -29.48
CA GLY A 146 -17.10 -20.17 -29.14
C GLY A 146 -17.14 -18.84 -28.37
N GLN A 147 -18.06 -17.93 -28.72
CA GLN A 147 -18.27 -16.69 -27.97
C GLN A 147 -18.76 -16.94 -26.53
N ALA A 148 -19.66 -17.91 -26.33
CA ALA A 148 -20.13 -18.29 -25.00
C ALA A 148 -19.02 -18.92 -24.14
N LEU A 149 -18.17 -19.75 -24.75
CA LEU A 149 -16.99 -20.33 -24.09
C LEU A 149 -15.97 -19.24 -23.70
N TYR A 150 -15.74 -18.26 -24.58
CA TYR A 150 -14.86 -17.12 -24.29
C TYR A 150 -15.39 -16.26 -23.13
N ALA A 151 -16.70 -15.99 -23.10
CA ALA A 151 -17.32 -15.25 -21.99
C ALA A 151 -17.15 -16.00 -20.66
N SER A 152 -17.34 -17.32 -20.67
CA SER A 152 -17.14 -18.19 -19.49
C SER A 152 -15.68 -18.21 -19.02
N LEU A 153 -14.73 -18.24 -19.97
CA LEU A 153 -13.30 -18.15 -19.68
C LEU A 153 -12.95 -16.82 -19.02
N LEU A 154 -13.45 -15.70 -19.55
CA LEU A 154 -13.21 -14.39 -18.95
C LEU A 154 -13.77 -14.28 -17.53
N GLU A 155 -14.92 -14.91 -17.26
CA GLU A 155 -15.48 -14.97 -15.90
C GLU A 155 -14.60 -15.79 -14.94
N ALA A 156 -14.07 -16.94 -15.39
CA ALA A 156 -13.13 -17.73 -14.61
C ALA A 156 -11.83 -16.94 -14.33
N VAL A 157 -11.28 -16.23 -15.33
CA VAL A 157 -10.10 -15.37 -15.16
C VAL A 157 -10.38 -14.25 -14.16
N LYS A 158 -11.54 -13.59 -14.23
CA LYS A 158 -11.96 -12.57 -13.26
C LYS A 158 -12.03 -13.13 -11.84
N THR A 159 -12.59 -14.32 -11.69
CA THR A 159 -12.70 -15.00 -10.38
C THR A 159 -11.31 -15.33 -9.82
N GLY A 160 -10.43 -15.91 -10.64
CA GLY A 160 -9.05 -16.19 -10.24
C GLY A 160 -8.28 -14.91 -9.88
N LEU A 161 -8.47 -13.83 -10.63
CA LEU A 161 -7.88 -12.53 -10.35
C LEU A 161 -8.34 -11.92 -9.04
N VAL A 162 -9.66 -11.95 -8.77
CA VAL A 162 -10.20 -11.47 -7.50
C VAL A 162 -9.59 -12.23 -6.33
N GLN A 163 -9.45 -13.55 -6.44
CA GLN A 163 -8.82 -14.35 -5.39
C GLN A 163 -7.32 -14.05 -5.23
N GLY A 164 -6.60 -13.85 -6.33
CA GLY A 164 -5.21 -13.43 -6.32
C GLY A 164 -5.01 -12.07 -5.64
N ILE A 165 -5.82 -11.08 -6.02
CA ILE A 165 -5.82 -9.73 -5.42
C ILE A 165 -6.17 -9.79 -3.94
N HIS A 166 -7.19 -10.57 -3.56
CA HIS A 166 -7.58 -10.76 -2.17
C HIS A 166 -6.43 -11.31 -1.32
N SER A 167 -5.66 -12.27 -1.86
CA SER A 167 -4.48 -12.83 -1.19
C SER A 167 -3.37 -11.79 -0.97
N VAL A 168 -3.18 -10.88 -1.94
CA VAL A 168 -2.25 -9.74 -1.79
C VAL A 168 -2.74 -8.76 -0.73
N PHE A 169 -4.05 -8.52 -0.62
CA PHE A 169 -4.60 -7.66 0.42
C PHE A 169 -4.44 -8.26 1.81
N ILE A 170 -4.60 -9.58 1.99
CA ILE A 170 -4.30 -10.27 3.26
C ILE A 170 -2.83 -10.05 3.66
N LEU A 171 -1.90 -10.28 2.72
CA LEU A 171 -0.47 -10.06 2.98
C LEU A 171 -0.20 -8.60 3.37
N THR A 172 -0.79 -7.65 2.64
CA THR A 172 -0.65 -6.21 2.89
C THR A 172 -1.18 -5.84 4.28
N LEU A 173 -2.34 -6.35 4.65
CA LEU A 173 -2.92 -6.14 5.98
C LEU A 173 -2.00 -6.70 7.06
N GLY A 174 -1.47 -7.91 6.88
CA GLY A 174 -0.51 -8.52 7.81
C GLY A 174 0.75 -7.66 8.00
N ILE A 175 1.38 -7.22 6.90
CA ILE A 175 2.57 -6.34 6.95
C ILE A 175 2.24 -5.01 7.64
N THR A 176 1.08 -4.44 7.36
CA THR A 176 0.66 -3.15 7.95
C THR A 176 0.37 -3.30 9.44
N VAL A 177 -0.27 -4.39 9.87
CA VAL A 177 -0.48 -4.71 11.29
C VAL A 177 0.86 -4.89 12.00
N LEU A 178 1.81 -5.62 11.41
CA LEU A 178 3.16 -5.76 11.95
C LEU A 178 3.86 -4.40 12.10
N GLY A 179 3.69 -3.50 11.12
CA GLY A 179 4.20 -2.15 11.21
C GLY A 179 3.54 -1.32 12.32
N LEU A 180 2.22 -1.44 12.52
CA LEU A 180 1.51 -0.82 13.66
C LEU A 180 2.07 -1.31 14.99
N VAL A 181 2.29 -2.62 15.13
CA VAL A 181 2.91 -3.21 16.32
C VAL A 181 4.32 -2.64 16.52
N ALA A 182 5.15 -2.58 15.47
CA ALA A 182 6.49 -2.01 15.56
C ALA A 182 6.49 -0.53 16.01
N VAL A 183 5.56 0.28 15.49
CA VAL A 183 5.38 1.69 15.89
C VAL A 183 4.97 1.80 17.35
N PHE A 184 4.16 0.86 17.85
CA PHE A 184 3.74 0.84 19.25
C PHE A 184 4.94 0.68 20.21
N PHE A 185 5.91 -0.16 19.84
CA PHE A 185 7.16 -0.38 20.59
C PHE A 185 8.21 0.73 20.41
N LEU A 186 8.01 1.68 19.51
CA LEU A 186 8.96 2.75 19.26
C LEU A 186 9.06 3.66 20.51
N LYS A 187 10.28 3.79 21.04
CA LYS A 187 10.59 4.65 22.19
C LYS A 187 10.48 6.12 21.79
N GLU A 188 9.89 6.91 22.67
CA GLU A 188 9.71 8.34 22.45
C GLU A 188 11.04 9.07 22.66
N ILE A 189 11.59 9.65 21.59
CA ILE A 189 12.78 10.51 21.58
C ILE A 189 12.29 11.95 21.49
N GLU A 190 12.66 12.79 22.45
CA GLU A 190 12.23 14.19 22.48
C GLU A 190 12.64 14.92 21.19
N LEU A 191 11.66 15.53 20.51
CA LEU A 191 11.92 16.44 19.39
C LEU A 191 12.75 17.62 19.89
N ARG A 192 13.98 17.75 19.38
CA ARG A 192 15.02 18.69 19.84
C ARG A 192 14.60 20.17 19.77
N GLY A 193 13.52 20.50 19.07
CA GLY A 193 12.93 21.84 18.98
C GLY A 193 12.45 22.41 20.32
N GLY A 194 12.16 21.58 21.32
CA GLY A 194 11.80 22.06 22.67
C GLY A 194 12.93 22.80 23.39
N LYS A 195 14.20 22.36 23.19
CA LYS A 195 15.36 22.97 23.85
C LYS A 195 15.79 24.28 23.18
N ARG A 196 15.72 24.39 21.85
CA ARG A 196 16.10 25.61 21.12
C ARG A 196 15.12 26.76 21.36
N ARG A 197 13.81 26.46 21.40
CA ARG A 197 12.79 27.48 21.69
C ARG A 197 12.80 27.98 23.14
N GLN A 198 13.27 27.15 24.09
CA GLN A 198 13.53 27.57 25.48
C GLN A 198 14.80 28.39 25.63
N ALA A 199 15.85 28.08 24.86
CA ALA A 199 17.07 28.89 24.82
C ALA A 199 16.78 30.28 24.23
N GLU A 200 16.11 30.35 23.08
CA GLU A 200 15.74 31.61 22.42
C GLU A 200 14.77 32.47 23.27
N SER A 201 13.86 31.86 24.04
CA SER A 201 12.98 32.60 24.97
C SER A 201 13.73 33.12 26.20
N GLY A 202 14.65 32.34 26.76
CA GLY A 202 15.43 32.77 27.92
C GLY A 202 16.38 33.91 27.58
N GLU A 203 16.98 33.89 26.39
CA GLU A 203 17.92 34.91 25.88
C GLU A 203 17.21 36.23 25.52
N ALA A 204 15.97 36.15 24.99
CA ALA A 204 15.11 37.32 24.78
C ALA A 204 14.68 37.98 26.10
N GLU A 205 14.38 37.19 27.13
CA GLU A 205 13.99 37.67 28.46
C GLU A 205 15.16 38.30 29.22
N THR A 206 16.38 37.76 29.08
CA THR A 206 17.60 38.39 29.64
C THR A 206 17.96 39.70 28.94
N THR A 207 17.76 39.76 27.62
CA THR A 207 18.04 40.97 26.83
C THR A 207 17.08 42.10 27.22
N HIS A 208 15.80 41.81 27.44
CA HIS A 208 14.81 42.81 27.86
C HIS A 208 15.12 43.39 29.26
N SER A 209 15.54 42.55 30.22
CA SER A 209 15.87 43.00 31.58
C SER A 209 17.12 43.90 31.65
N ASN A 210 18.15 43.61 30.84
CA ASN A 210 19.36 44.45 30.80
C ASN A 210 19.12 45.82 30.18
N VAL A 211 18.20 45.94 29.21
CA VAL A 211 17.86 47.21 28.58
C VAL A 211 17.03 48.10 29.51
N GLU A 212 16.13 47.52 30.32
CA GLU A 212 15.43 48.27 31.36
C GLU A 212 16.42 48.81 32.41
N HIS A 213 17.38 48.01 32.87
CA HIS A 213 18.35 48.44 33.88
C HIS A 213 19.29 49.58 33.42
N LEU A 214 19.55 49.70 32.12
CA LEU A 214 20.35 50.78 31.53
C LEU A 214 19.57 52.07 31.25
N ALA A 215 18.24 52.02 31.20
CA ALA A 215 17.39 53.18 30.92
C ALA A 215 17.01 53.99 32.17
N ILE A 216 17.33 53.50 33.38
CA ILE A 216 16.95 54.11 34.67
C ILE A 216 18.18 54.60 35.49
N GLY A 217 19.39 54.57 34.92
CA GLY A 217 20.62 55.11 35.50
C GLY A 217 21.10 56.33 34.75
#